data_AF-A0ABD3EBB6-F1
#
_entry.id   AF-A0ABD3EBB6-F1
#
_cell.length_a   1.000
_cell.length_b   1.000
_cell.length_c   1.000
_cell.angle_alpha   90.00
_cell.angle_beta   90.00
_cell.angle_gamma   90.00
#
_symmetry.space_group_name_H-M   'P 1'
#
loop_
_entity.id
_entity.type
_entity.pdbx_description
1 polymer ?
#
loop_
_entity_poly.entity_id
_entity_poly.type
_entity_poly.pdbx_seq_one_letter_code
_entity_poly.pdbx_strand_id
1 'polypeptide(L)'
;MRLASLECWHSLSYGRFQYGTDVAKHGEAFGPTTVLEANFLRNLIEEFLKVLDSEVLSSKPETVEDSDRVDVHGTEVVDGACLLYCERFMEFLIDLLSQLPTRRLIRPLVAAVAVVSKCHLSDLCRHDKGKLFAQLVETCFSTMNVLIIKVDK
;
A
#
# COMPACT_ATOMS: atom_id res chain seq x y z
N MET A 1 6.37 0.70 -20.79
CA MET A 1 5.86 0.13 -19.53
C MET A 1 4.33 0.06 -19.61
N ARG A 2 3.74 -1.15 -19.58
CA ARG A 2 2.29 -1.37 -19.82
C ARG A 2 1.41 -1.39 -18.55
N LEU A 3 2.02 -1.35 -17.37
CA LEU A 3 1.36 -1.32 -16.06
C LEU A 3 0.47 -0.07 -15.82
N ALA A 4 0.52 0.90 -16.73
CA ALA A 4 -0.22 2.16 -16.69
C ALA A 4 -1.15 2.34 -17.91
N SER A 5 -1.50 1.26 -18.62
CA SER A 5 -2.39 1.33 -19.79
C SER A 5 -3.86 1.41 -19.37
N LEU A 6 -4.69 2.12 -20.16
CA LEU A 6 -6.12 2.32 -19.90
C LEU A 6 -6.90 0.99 -19.82
N GLU A 7 -6.46 -0.03 -20.56
CA GLU A 7 -7.05 -1.36 -20.63
C GLU A 7 -7.00 -2.10 -19.29
N CYS A 8 -5.90 -1.97 -18.53
CA CYS A 8 -5.77 -2.56 -17.20
C CYS A 8 -6.82 -2.03 -16.20
N TRP A 9 -7.32 -0.82 -16.41
CA TRP A 9 -8.25 -0.15 -15.48
C TRP A 9 -9.71 -0.51 -15.71
N HIS A 10 -10.08 -0.95 -16.91
CA HIS A 10 -11.43 -1.43 -17.18
C HIS A 10 -11.76 -2.68 -16.34
N SER A 11 -10.75 -3.52 -16.06
CA SER A 11 -10.90 -4.72 -15.23
C SER A 11 -11.00 -4.40 -13.72
N LEU A 12 -10.35 -3.33 -13.23
CA LEU A 12 -10.35 -2.95 -11.81
C LEU A 12 -11.57 -2.11 -11.39
N SER A 13 -12.31 -1.55 -12.36
CA SER A 13 -13.31 -0.49 -12.12
C SER A 13 -14.73 -0.82 -12.57
N TYR A 14 -15.06 -2.06 -12.93
CA TYR A 14 -16.43 -2.43 -13.33
C TYR A 14 -17.51 -1.98 -12.31
N GLY A 15 -17.18 -1.87 -11.02
CA GLY A 15 -18.07 -1.33 -9.99
C GLY A 15 -18.02 0.19 -9.74
N ARG A 16 -17.08 0.93 -10.33
CA ARG A 16 -16.83 2.37 -10.05
C ARG A 16 -16.78 3.30 -11.27
N PHE A 17 -16.99 2.80 -12.48
CA PHE A 17 -17.03 3.58 -13.72
C PHE A 17 -18.45 3.71 -14.30
N GLN A 18 -19.44 4.05 -13.48
CA GLN A 18 -20.80 4.39 -13.96
C GLN A 18 -21.10 5.90 -14.04
N TYR A 19 -20.12 6.78 -13.84
CA TYR A 19 -20.31 8.20 -14.10
C TYR A 19 -19.22 8.74 -15.02
N GLY A 20 -19.59 8.88 -16.30
CA GLY A 20 -18.87 9.69 -17.26
C GLY A 20 -18.12 8.90 -18.34
N THR A 21 -18.85 8.28 -19.26
CA THR A 21 -18.74 8.41 -20.73
C THR A 21 -19.34 7.17 -21.41
N ASP A 22 -20.15 7.43 -22.43
CA ASP A 22 -20.84 6.44 -23.27
C ASP A 22 -19.88 5.59 -24.10
N VAL A 23 -19.14 4.68 -23.47
CA VAL A 23 -18.33 3.66 -24.18
C VAL A 23 -18.75 2.25 -23.76
N ALA A 24 -20.07 2.03 -23.75
CA ALA A 24 -20.65 0.71 -23.65
C ALA A 24 -20.66 -0.01 -25.01
N LYS A 25 -19.52 -0.18 -25.70
CA LYS A 25 -19.51 -0.90 -27.01
C LYS A 25 -18.30 -1.78 -27.38
N HIS A 26 -17.29 -2.00 -26.53
CA HIS A 26 -16.31 -3.06 -26.82
C HIS A 26 -16.10 -4.00 -25.63
N GLY A 27 -16.88 -5.08 -25.62
CA GLY A 27 -16.55 -6.30 -24.91
C GLY A 27 -15.44 -7.04 -25.63
N GLU A 28 -14.23 -6.51 -25.57
CA GLU A 28 -13.04 -7.25 -26.00
C GLU A 28 -12.53 -8.05 -24.80
N ALA A 29 -12.46 -9.37 -24.94
CA ALA A 29 -12.01 -10.27 -23.90
C ALA A 29 -10.55 -9.97 -23.59
N PHE A 30 -10.30 -9.30 -22.45
CA PHE A 30 -8.95 -9.03 -21.95
C PHE A 30 -8.14 -10.32 -21.90
N GLY A 31 -6.98 -10.36 -22.57
CA GLY A 31 -6.08 -11.50 -22.51
C GLY A 31 -5.59 -11.75 -21.08
N PRO A 32 -5.22 -12.99 -20.71
CA PRO A 32 -4.77 -13.31 -19.35
C PRO A 32 -3.57 -12.46 -18.89
N THR A 33 -2.71 -12.02 -19.83
CA THR A 33 -1.59 -11.12 -19.56
C THR A 33 -2.02 -9.70 -19.13
N THR A 34 -3.07 -9.14 -19.74
CA THR A 34 -3.55 -7.79 -19.39
C THR A 34 -4.24 -7.79 -18.03
N VAL A 35 -4.87 -8.91 -17.64
CA VAL A 35 -5.45 -9.10 -16.30
C VAL A 35 -4.35 -9.19 -15.23
N LEU A 36 -3.21 -9.82 -15.52
CA LEU A 36 -2.06 -9.88 -14.61
C LEU A 36 -1.40 -8.52 -14.45
N GLU A 37 -1.16 -7.79 -15.55
CA GLU A 37 -0.61 -6.44 -15.51
C GLU A 37 -1.53 -5.46 -14.75
N ALA A 38 -2.86 -5.63 -14.87
CA ALA A 38 -3.86 -4.85 -14.14
C ALA A 38 -3.84 -5.10 -12.63
N ASN A 39 -3.68 -6.36 -12.23
CA ASN A 39 -3.74 -6.74 -10.82
C ASN A 39 -2.37 -6.73 -10.14
N PHE A 40 -1.27 -6.62 -10.88
CA PHE A 40 0.08 -6.66 -10.31
C PHE A 40 0.25 -5.71 -9.13
N LEU A 41 -0.05 -4.43 -9.32
CA LEU A 41 0.13 -3.44 -8.26
C LEU A 41 -0.87 -3.62 -7.11
N ARG A 42 -2.09 -4.09 -7.41
CA ARG A 42 -3.08 -4.44 -6.38
C ARG A 42 -2.53 -5.56 -5.49
N ASN A 43 -2.10 -6.66 -6.11
CA ASN A 43 -1.58 -7.83 -5.42
C ASN A 43 -0.32 -7.47 -4.63
N LEU A 44 0.53 -6.62 -5.18
CA LEU A 44 1.72 -6.13 -4.50
C LEU A 44 1.39 -5.28 -3.26
N ILE A 45 0.37 -4.41 -3.34
CA ILE A 45 -0.11 -3.65 -2.16
C ILE A 45 -0.72 -4.59 -1.12
N GLU A 46 -1.47 -5.61 -1.55
CA GLU A 46 -2.07 -6.59 -0.64
C GLU A 46 -1.01 -7.48 0.03
N GLU A 47 0.05 -7.85 -0.67
CA GLU A 47 1.21 -8.54 -0.12
C GLU A 47 1.92 -7.67 0.93
N PHE A 48 2.18 -6.41 0.61
CA PHE A 48 2.77 -5.47 1.55
C PHE A 48 1.95 -5.35 2.84
N LEU A 49 0.62 -5.26 2.73
CA LEU A 49 -0.26 -5.18 3.90
C LEU A 49 -0.20 -6.45 4.76
N LYS A 50 -0.04 -7.62 4.14
CA LYS A 50 0.15 -8.87 4.91
C LYS A 50 1.46 -8.83 5.69
N VAL A 51 2.56 -8.41 5.08
CA VAL A 51 3.86 -8.27 5.76
C VAL A 51 3.76 -7.28 6.92
N LEU A 52 3.08 -6.15 6.70
CA LEU A 52 2.86 -5.13 7.72
C LEU A 52 2.09 -5.67 8.93
N ASP A 53 1.06 -6.49 8.69
CA ASP A 53 0.19 -7.01 9.74
C ASP A 53 0.77 -8.25 10.45
N SER A 54 1.57 -9.11 9.78
CA SER A 54 2.00 -10.41 10.32
C SER A 54 3.48 -10.54 10.67
N GLU A 55 4.39 -9.85 9.98
CA GLU A 55 5.83 -10.13 10.06
C GLU A 55 6.61 -9.07 10.84
N VAL A 56 6.14 -7.82 10.83
CA VAL A 56 6.88 -6.69 11.42
C VAL A 56 7.01 -6.82 12.93
N LEU A 57 5.97 -7.30 13.61
CA LEU A 57 5.96 -7.56 15.05
C LEU A 57 5.93 -9.07 15.28
N SER A 58 7.07 -9.71 15.04
CA SER A 58 7.21 -11.13 15.36
C SER A 58 7.22 -11.28 16.88
N SER A 59 6.06 -11.64 17.45
CA SER A 59 5.98 -12.18 18.81
C SER A 59 6.62 -13.57 18.78
N LYS A 60 7.95 -13.62 18.88
CA LYS A 60 8.65 -14.90 18.99
C LYS A 60 8.18 -15.54 20.31
N PRO A 61 7.46 -16.68 20.30
CA PRO A 61 7.19 -17.38 21.56
C PRO A 61 8.54 -17.86 22.06
N GLU A 62 9.00 -17.30 23.16
CA GLU A 62 10.17 -17.79 23.87
C GLU A 62 9.96 -19.27 24.15
N THR A 63 10.76 -20.12 23.51
CA THR A 63 10.88 -21.52 23.89
C THR A 63 11.64 -21.51 25.21
N VAL A 64 10.91 -21.85 26.26
CA VAL A 64 11.40 -21.92 27.64
C VAL A 64 12.50 -22.98 27.72
N GLU A 65 13.76 -22.54 27.78
CA GLU A 65 14.81 -23.27 28.46
C GLU A 65 15.55 -22.32 29.41
N ASP A 66 15.02 -22.32 30.63
CA ASP A 66 15.66 -22.08 31.93
C ASP A 66 17.06 -21.42 31.93
N SER A 67 17.12 -20.13 32.24
CA SER A 67 18.15 -19.58 33.15
C SER A 67 17.77 -18.16 33.58
N ASP A 68 17.37 -18.07 34.83
CA ASP A 68 17.35 -16.91 35.74
C ASP A 68 18.04 -15.63 35.24
N ARG A 69 17.23 -14.61 34.87
CA ARG A 69 17.51 -13.18 35.06
C ARG A 69 16.28 -12.30 34.78
N VAL A 70 15.85 -11.59 35.81
CA VAL A 70 14.80 -10.58 35.83
C VAL A 70 15.21 -9.35 35.01
N ASP A 71 14.52 -9.07 33.91
CA ASP A 71 14.02 -7.72 33.59
C ASP A 71 12.78 -7.79 32.69
N VAL A 72 11.71 -7.14 33.12
CA VAL A 72 10.34 -7.24 32.60
C VAL A 72 10.13 -6.10 31.60
N HIS A 73 10.63 -6.29 30.39
CA HIS A 73 10.10 -5.62 29.21
C HIS A 73 10.16 -6.60 28.06
N GLY A 74 9.01 -7.18 27.72
CA GLY A 74 8.83 -7.91 26.48
C GLY A 74 9.16 -6.96 25.35
N THR A 75 10.44 -6.97 24.95
CA THR A 75 10.95 -6.10 23.92
C THR A 75 10.41 -6.70 22.63
N GLU A 76 9.33 -6.12 22.10
CA GLU A 76 8.86 -6.45 20.76
C GLU A 76 10.05 -6.28 19.81
N VAL A 77 10.63 -7.40 19.41
CA VAL A 77 11.76 -7.42 18.49
C VAL A 77 11.18 -7.23 17.09
N VAL A 78 11.07 -5.97 16.68
CA VAL A 78 10.75 -5.63 15.29
C VAL A 78 11.79 -6.24 14.37
N ASP A 79 11.36 -7.03 13.38
CA ASP A 79 12.26 -7.52 12.35
C ASP A 79 12.74 -6.34 11.48
N GLY A 80 14.05 -6.10 11.49
CA GLY A 80 14.67 -5.00 10.76
C GLY A 80 14.50 -5.13 9.24
N ALA A 81 14.44 -6.35 8.70
CA ALA A 81 14.24 -6.56 7.27
C ALA A 81 12.81 -6.18 6.84
N CYS A 82 11.80 -6.63 7.60
CA CYS A 82 10.41 -6.25 7.37
C CYS A 82 10.17 -4.74 7.55
N LEU A 83 10.76 -4.11 8.58
CA LEU A 83 10.68 -2.66 8.77
C LEU A 83 11.23 -1.89 7.55
N LEU A 84 12.43 -2.24 7.09
CA LEU A 84 13.04 -1.62 5.91
C LEU A 84 12.20 -1.85 4.65
N TYR A 85 11.63 -3.04 4.47
CA TYR A 85 10.71 -3.31 3.38
C TYR A 85 9.49 -2.38 3.44
N CYS A 86 8.88 -2.22 4.62
CA CYS A 86 7.72 -1.34 4.78
C CYS A 86 8.04 0.13 4.48
N GLU A 87 9.20 0.62 4.93
CA GLU A 87 9.67 1.98 4.61
C GLU A 87 9.88 2.16 3.10
N ARG A 88 10.60 1.23 2.47
CA ARG A 88 10.86 1.28 1.02
C ARG A 88 9.59 1.16 0.19
N PHE A 89 8.63 0.37 0.64
CA PHE A 89 7.35 0.23 -0.04
C PHE A 89 6.53 1.53 0.01
N MET A 90 6.52 2.20 1.18
CA MET A 90 5.83 3.49 1.31
C MET A 90 6.51 4.59 0.49
N GLU A 91 7.84 4.65 0.45
CA GLU A 91 8.58 5.54 -0.45
C GLU A 91 8.21 5.28 -1.92
N PHE A 92 8.21 4.01 -2.33
CA PHE A 92 7.79 3.61 -3.67
C PHE A 92 6.36 4.06 -4.01
N LEU A 93 5.40 3.87 -3.09
CA LEU A 93 4.03 4.36 -3.27
C LEU A 93 3.96 5.88 -3.41
N ILE A 94 4.73 6.62 -2.60
CA ILE A 94 4.82 8.09 -2.68
C ILE A 94 5.38 8.51 -4.04
N ASP A 95 6.45 7.87 -4.52
CA ASP A 95 7.05 8.16 -5.83
C ASP A 95 6.08 7.89 -6.99
N LEU A 96 5.29 6.81 -6.90
CA LEU A 96 4.24 6.53 -7.88
C LEU A 96 3.11 7.58 -7.85
N LEU A 97 2.79 8.12 -6.67
CA LEU A 97 1.75 9.14 -6.50
C LEU A 97 2.24 10.57 -6.78
N SER A 98 3.55 10.83 -6.73
CA SER A 98 4.15 12.14 -6.99
C SER A 98 4.27 12.45 -8.49
N GLN A 99 4.36 11.42 -9.33
CA GLN A 99 4.42 11.54 -10.78
C GLN A 99 3.00 11.67 -11.39
N LEU A 100 2.71 12.78 -12.10
CA LEU A 100 1.39 13.07 -12.69
C LEU A 100 0.80 11.94 -13.58
N PRO A 101 1.57 11.27 -14.46
CA PRO A 101 1.03 10.21 -15.33
C PRO A 101 0.59 8.96 -14.57
N THR A 102 1.38 8.53 -13.58
CA THR A 102 1.09 7.35 -12.76
C THR A 102 0.06 7.66 -11.68
N ARG A 103 0.06 8.87 -11.13
CA ARG A 103 -0.88 9.28 -10.08
C ARG A 103 -2.34 9.12 -10.45
N ARG A 104 -2.75 9.52 -11.67
CA ARG A 104 -4.15 9.40 -12.14
C ARG A 104 -4.64 7.95 -12.03
N LEU A 105 -3.72 7.01 -12.17
CA LEU A 105 -3.98 5.58 -12.17
C LEU A 105 -3.86 5.04 -10.74
N ILE A 106 -2.76 5.31 -10.06
CA ILE A 106 -2.46 4.70 -8.76
C ILE A 106 -3.38 5.21 -7.65
N ARG A 107 -3.82 6.49 -7.68
CA ARG A 107 -4.66 7.07 -6.63
C ARG A 107 -5.98 6.32 -6.42
N PRO A 108 -6.79 6.00 -7.45
CA PRO A 108 -7.97 5.14 -7.31
C PRO A 108 -7.69 3.79 -6.65
N LEU A 109 -6.57 3.14 -7.00
CA LEU A 109 -6.20 1.85 -6.43
C LEU A 109 -5.79 1.96 -4.95
N VAL A 110 -4.96 2.94 -4.60
CA VAL A 110 -4.55 3.23 -3.22
C VAL A 110 -5.77 3.53 -2.35
N ALA A 111 -6.72 4.32 -2.86
CA ALA A 111 -7.99 4.58 -2.19
C ALA A 111 -8.88 3.33 -2.11
N ALA A 112 -8.87 2.47 -3.13
CA ALA A 112 -9.67 1.23 -3.13
C ALA A 112 -9.20 0.20 -2.10
N VAL A 113 -7.90 0.06 -1.92
CA VAL A 113 -7.30 -0.89 -0.96
C VAL A 113 -7.22 -0.29 0.46
N ALA A 114 -7.45 1.03 0.58
CA ALA A 114 -7.34 1.79 1.82
C ALA A 114 -5.97 1.62 2.50
N VAL A 115 -4.91 1.49 1.70
CA VAL A 115 -3.54 1.18 2.19
C VAL A 115 -3.07 2.22 3.21
N VAL A 116 -3.29 3.51 2.96
CA VAL A 116 -2.87 4.59 3.87
C VAL A 116 -3.59 4.49 5.22
N SER A 117 -4.91 4.23 5.21
CA SER A 117 -5.68 4.05 6.44
C SER A 117 -5.22 2.83 7.22
N LYS A 118 -4.93 1.71 6.54
CA LYS A 118 -4.40 0.50 7.17
C LYS A 118 -3.01 0.73 7.77
N CYS A 119 -2.12 1.43 7.06
CA CYS A 119 -0.81 1.79 7.60
C CYS A 119 -0.90 2.65 8.86
N HIS A 120 -1.81 3.63 8.92
CA HIS A 120 -2.02 4.43 10.12
C HIS A 120 -2.51 3.61 11.32
N LEU A 121 -3.28 2.54 11.08
CA LEU A 121 -3.79 1.67 12.13
C LEU A 121 -2.81 0.57 12.54
N SER A 122 -1.74 0.35 11.77
CA SER A 122 -0.72 -0.65 12.08
C SER A 122 0.06 -0.29 13.34
N ASP A 123 0.44 -1.31 14.09
CA ASP A 123 1.25 -1.15 15.30
C ASP A 123 2.65 -0.58 14.98
N LEU A 124 3.16 -0.85 13.76
CA LEU A 124 4.42 -0.26 13.27
C LEU A 124 4.39 1.26 13.29
N CYS A 125 3.25 1.88 12.97
CA CYS A 125 3.11 3.34 12.96
C CYS A 125 3.16 3.95 14.37
N ARG A 126 2.91 3.15 15.41
CA ARG A 126 2.93 3.55 16.82
C ARG A 126 4.23 3.17 17.53
N HIS A 127 5.00 2.25 16.94
CA HIS A 127 6.24 1.74 17.49
C HIS A 127 7.41 2.74 17.33
N ASP A 128 8.29 2.82 18.33
CA ASP A 128 9.40 3.79 18.34
C ASP A 128 10.36 3.66 17.15
N LYS A 129 10.59 2.43 16.69
CA LYS A 129 11.40 2.12 15.50
C LYS A 129 10.71 2.50 14.18
N GLY A 130 9.39 2.64 14.16
CA GLY A 130 8.60 2.95 12.97
C GLY A 130 8.38 4.45 12.72
N LYS A 131 9.14 5.33 13.38
CA LYS A 131 8.99 6.79 13.22
C LYS A 131 9.13 7.26 11.77
N LEU A 132 10.11 6.73 11.03
CA LEU A 132 10.29 7.05 9.61
C LEU A 132 9.10 6.53 8.79
N PHE A 133 8.68 5.28 9.02
CA PHE A 133 7.48 4.74 8.40
C PHE A 133 6.24 5.62 8.64
N ALA A 134 5.99 6.07 9.88
CA ALA A 134 4.88 6.96 10.20
C ALA A 134 4.94 8.30 9.43
N GLN A 135 6.14 8.89 9.29
CA GLN A 135 6.35 10.09 8.48
C GLN A 135 6.06 9.87 6.99
N LEU A 136 6.45 8.70 6.46
CA LEU A 136 6.16 8.32 5.07
C LEU A 136 4.65 8.12 4.84
N VAL A 137 3.95 7.52 5.80
CA VAL A 137 2.48 7.37 5.75
C VAL A 137 1.79 8.73 5.71
N GLU A 138 2.19 9.66 6.58
CA GLU A 138 1.65 11.03 6.59
C GLU A 138 1.96 11.78 5.28
N THR A 139 3.18 11.62 4.75
CA THR A 139 3.58 12.20 3.46
C THR A 139 2.74 11.65 2.32
N CYS A 140 2.46 10.34 2.32
CA CYS A 140 1.59 9.69 1.36
C CYS A 140 0.15 10.23 1.45
N PHE A 141 -0.39 10.37 2.68
CA PHE A 141 -1.71 10.96 2.92
C PHE A 141 -1.80 12.39 2.36
N SER A 142 -0.82 13.24 2.68
CA SER A 142 -0.75 14.61 2.15
C SER A 142 -0.66 14.61 0.62
N THR A 143 0.18 13.77 0.02
CA THR A 143 0.31 13.64 -1.43
C THR A 143 -1.01 13.28 -2.09
N MET A 144 -1.82 12.43 -1.47
CA MET A 144 -3.18 12.14 -1.91
C MET A 144 -4.12 13.37 -1.78
N ASN A 145 -4.02 14.18 -0.74
CA ASN A 145 -4.93 15.31 -0.49
C ASN A 145 -4.58 16.61 -1.24
N VAL A 146 -3.30 16.90 -1.50
CA VAL A 146 -2.81 18.17 -2.09
C VAL A 146 -3.44 18.53 -3.46
N LEU A 147 -4.03 17.59 -4.20
CA LEU A 147 -4.70 17.90 -5.49
C LEU A 147 -6.22 18.02 -5.45
N ILE A 148 -6.89 17.96 -4.29
CA ILE A 148 -8.28 18.43 -4.23
C ILE A 148 -8.30 19.95 -4.37
N ILE A 149 -7.29 20.65 -3.84
CA ILE A 149 -7.26 22.13 -3.78
C ILE A 149 -6.79 22.76 -5.11
N LYS A 150 -6.18 22.00 -6.03
CA LYS A 150 -5.65 22.54 -7.30
C LYS A 150 -6.63 22.46 -8.48
N VAL A 151 -7.79 21.83 -8.31
CA VAL A 151 -8.82 21.66 -9.38
C VAL A 151 -9.97 22.67 -9.25
N ASP A 152 -10.02 23.45 -8.17
CA ASP A 152 -11.05 24.49 -7.94
C ASP A 152 -10.57 25.93 -8.21
N LYS A 153 -9.70 26.14 -9.21
CA LYS A 153 -9.39 27.49 -9.71
C LYS A 153 -9.34 27.55 -11.23
#